data_AF-A0AAU2RF85-F1
#
_entry.id   AF-A0AAU2RF85-F1
#
_cell.length_a   1.000
_cell.length_b   1.000
_cell.length_c   1.000
_cell.angle_alpha   90.00
_cell.angle_beta   90.00
_cell.angle_gamma   90.00
#
_symmetry.space_group_name_H-M   'P 1'
#
loop_
_entity.id
_entity.type
_entity.pdbx_description
1 polymer ?
#
loop_
_entity_poly.entity_id
_entity_poly.type
_entity_poly.pdbx_seq_one_letter_code
_entity_poly.pdbx_strand_id
1 'polypeptide(L)' 'MAGPWRGGIAVRRMDRGQVAVADFLCAVCMQHRRITGRQLVRDFLASDPIGAHRTVCTHRKDTP' A
#
# COMPACT_ATOMS: atom_id res chain seq x y z
N MET A 1 2.01 10.65 -19.81
CA MET A 1 0.57 10.56 -19.49
C MET A 1 0.44 9.81 -18.17
N ALA A 2 -0.13 10.42 -17.12
CA ALA A 2 -0.34 9.93 -15.74
C ALA A 2 0.54 8.73 -15.30
N GLY A 3 1.56 8.98 -14.45
CA GLY A 3 2.51 7.96 -13.97
C GLY A 3 1.84 6.73 -13.34
N PRO A 4 2.59 5.63 -13.09
CA PRO A 4 2.08 4.26 -12.84
C PRO A 4 1.34 4.05 -11.51
N TRP A 5 0.78 5.10 -10.92
CA TRP A 5 0.15 5.09 -9.62
C TRP A 5 -1.35 5.42 -9.77
N ARG A 6 -2.18 4.37 -9.79
CA ARG A 6 -3.56 4.43 -9.30
C ARG A 6 -3.52 3.84 -7.89
N GLY A 7 -4.20 4.47 -6.92
CA GLY A 7 -4.09 4.09 -5.49
C GLY A 7 -4.32 2.60 -5.23
N GLY A 8 -3.63 2.05 -4.23
CA GLY A 8 -3.64 0.62 -3.91
C GLY A 8 -2.31 0.12 -3.33
N ILE A 9 -2.13 -1.20 -3.35
CA ILE A 9 -0.90 -1.87 -2.93
C ILE A 9 -0.21 -2.46 -4.16
N ALA A 10 1.05 -2.11 -4.37
CA ALA A 10 1.91 -2.75 -5.35
C ALA A 10 2.89 -3.69 -4.64
N VAL A 11 2.80 -4.99 -4.92
CA VAL A 11 3.75 -6.00 -4.40
C VAL A 11 4.74 -6.35 -5.51
N ARG A 12 6.03 -6.31 -5.22
CA ARG A 12 7.12 -6.59 -6.18
C ARG A 12 8.17 -7.50 -5.57
N ARG A 13 8.98 -8.12 -6.43
CA ARG A 13 10.18 -8.90 -6.06
C ARG A 13 9.88 -10.07 -5.10
N MET A 14 8.86 -10.86 -5.42
CA MET A 14 8.42 -12.01 -4.59
C MET A 14 9.20 -13.32 -4.87
N ASP A 15 10.05 -13.33 -5.90
CA ASP A 15 10.84 -14.49 -6.33
C ASP A 15 11.94 -14.91 -5.30
N ARG A 16 12.46 -16.14 -5.41
CA ARG A 16 13.47 -16.69 -4.47
C ARG A 16 14.78 -15.88 -4.53
N GLY A 17 15.25 -15.44 -3.37
CA GLY A 17 16.49 -14.65 -3.23
C GLY A 17 16.31 -13.14 -3.43
N GLN A 18 15.13 -12.68 -3.87
CA GLN A 18 14.84 -11.25 -3.93
C GLN A 18 14.19 -10.75 -2.62
N VAL A 19 14.50 -9.50 -2.25
CA VAL A 19 13.84 -8.83 -1.12
C VAL A 19 12.44 -8.41 -1.57
N ALA A 20 11.43 -9.05 -1.00
CA ALA A 20 10.04 -8.71 -1.23
C ALA A 20 9.77 -7.25 -0.81
N VAL A 21 8.98 -6.54 -1.61
CA VAL A 21 8.59 -5.15 -1.34
C VAL A 21 7.09 -5.01 -1.54
N ALA A 22 6.43 -4.34 -0.60
CA ALA A 22 5.06 -3.85 -0.76
C ALA A 22 5.06 -2.31 -0.64
N ASP A 23 4.60 -1.63 -1.68
CA ASP A 23 4.37 -0.19 -1.68
C ASP A 23 2.85 0.04 -1.58
N PHE A 24 2.41 0.67 -0.49
CA PHE A 24 1.05 1.16 -0.34
C PHE A 24 1.00 2.65 -0.67
N LEU A 25 0.13 3.05 -1.59
CA LEU A 25 -0.14 4.44 -1.89
C LEU A 25 -1.65 4.69 -1.85
N CYS A 26 -2.07 5.59 -0.97
CA CYS A 26 -3.41 6.13 -1.01
C CYS A 26 -3.47 7.25 -2.05
N ALA A 27 -4.23 7.10 -3.13
CA ALA A 27 -4.39 8.18 -4.12
C ALA A 27 -5.27 9.34 -3.64
N VAL A 28 -5.83 9.25 -2.43
CA VAL A 28 -6.72 10.28 -1.85
C VAL A 28 -5.90 11.26 -1.00
N CYS A 29 -5.22 10.77 0.04
CA CYS A 29 -4.37 11.60 0.89
C CYS A 29 -2.89 11.57 0.47
N MET A 30 -2.54 10.85 -0.60
CA MET A 30 -1.17 10.67 -1.10
C MET A 30 -0.21 10.02 -0.09
N GLN A 31 -0.73 9.39 0.97
CA GLN A 31 0.10 8.66 1.92
C GLN A 31 0.77 7.47 1.23
N HIS A 32 2.10 7.46 1.25
CA HIS A 32 2.93 6.35 0.77
C HIS A 32 3.58 5.63 1.95
N ARG A 33 3.51 4.30 1.95
CA ARG A 33 4.19 3.44 2.93
C ARG A 33 4.85 2.29 2.18
N ARG A 34 6.17 2.14 2.37
CA ARG A 34 6.94 1.03 1.81
C ARG A 34 7.31 0.03 2.90
N ILE A 35 7.04 -1.24 2.64
CA ILE A 35 7.40 -2.37 3.49
C ILE A 35 8.37 -3.26 2.71
N THR A 36 9.45 -3.69 3.34
CA THR A 36 10.47 -4.57 2.74
C THR A 36 10.67 -5.81 3.61
N GLY A 37 10.95 -6.95 2.97
CA GLY A 37 11.13 -8.23 3.65
C GLY A 37 9.91 -9.14 3.55
N ARG A 38 10.14 -10.42 3.26
CA ARG A 38 9.07 -11.38 2.91
C ARG A 38 8.05 -11.58 4.03
N GLN A 39 8.51 -11.71 5.27
CA GLN A 39 7.62 -11.89 6.42
C GLN A 39 6.80 -10.61 6.67
N LEU A 40 7.47 -9.46 6.74
CA LEU A 40 6.82 -8.16 6.93
C LEU A 40 5.79 -7.82 5.83
N VAL A 41 6.10 -8.13 4.57
CA VAL A 41 5.14 -7.95 3.46
C VAL A 41 3.92 -8.87 3.64
N ARG A 42 4.11 -10.12 4.07
CA ARG A 42 2.99 -11.03 4.35
C ARG A 42 2.14 -10.53 5.51
N ASP A 43 2.77 -10.14 6.60
CA ASP A 43 2.08 -9.63 7.80
C ASP A 43 1.31 -8.34 7.46
N PHE A 44 1.93 -7.45 6.68
CA PHE A 44 1.31 -6.22 6.21
C PHE A 44 0.09 -6.46 5.31
N LEU A 45 0.15 -7.44 4.41
CA LEU A 45 -1.00 -7.79 3.56
C LEU A 45 -2.11 -8.48 4.37
N ALA A 46 -1.73 -9.32 5.34
CA ALA A 46 -2.67 -10.03 6.21
C ALA A 46 -3.44 -9.09 7.14
N SER A 47 -2.87 -7.93 7.49
CA SER A 47 -3.50 -6.94 8.39
C SER A 47 -4.55 -6.03 7.71
N ASP A 48 -4.93 -6.29 6.46
CA ASP A 48 -5.79 -5.41 5.64
C ASP A 48 -5.37 -3.93 5.68
N PRO A 49 -4.25 -3.57 5.04
CA PRO A 49 -3.65 -2.25 5.21
C PRO A 49 -4.46 -1.14 4.51
N ILE A 50 -5.32 -1.49 3.55
CA ILE A 50 -6.26 -0.54 2.93
C ILE A 50 -7.37 -0.20 3.94
N GLY A 51 -7.98 -1.21 4.56
CA GLY A 51 -8.99 -1.01 5.60
C GLY A 51 -8.43 -0.24 6.81
N ALA A 52 -7.25 -0.64 7.29
CA ALA A 52 -6.56 0.05 8.38
C ALA A 52 -6.22 1.51 8.04
N HIS A 53 -5.84 1.82 6.80
CA HIS A 53 -5.63 3.20 6.39
C HIS A 53 -6.95 3.98 6.26
N ARG A 54 -8.04 3.34 5.82
CA ARG A 54 -9.34 3.99 5.62
C ARG A 54 -9.94 4.56 6.91
N THR A 55 -9.55 4.06 8.09
CA THR A 55 -10.00 4.60 9.38
C THR A 55 -9.27 5.88 9.77
N VAL A 56 -8.04 6.07 9.31
CA VAL A 56 -7.19 7.24 9.62
C VAL A 56 -7.07 8.23 8.47
N CYS A 57 -7.56 7.88 7.27
CA CYS A 57 -7.53 8.76 6.11
C CYS A 57 -8.47 9.95 6.33
N THR A 58 -7.89 11.09 6.71
CA THR A 58 -8.58 12.36 6.97
C THR A 58 -9.11 13.01 5.70
N HIS A 59 -8.57 12.66 4.53
CA HIS A 59 -9.06 13.12 3.23
C HIS A 59 -10.17 12.22 2.67
N ARG A 60 -10.92 11.49 3.50
CA ARG A 60 -12.16 10.88 3.05
C ARG A 60 -12.95 11.96 2.32
N LYS A 61 -13.14 11.77 1.02
CA LYS A 61 -14.05 12.56 0.21
C LYS A 61 -15.44 12.25 0.76
N ASP A 62 -15.81 12.89 1.86
CA ASP A 62 -17.18 13.09 2.28
C ASP A 62 -17.82 13.76 1.07
N THR A 63 -18.44 12.94 0.24
CA THR A 63 -19.17 13.43 -0.92
C THR A 63 -20.56 13.64 -0.34
N PRO A 64 -21.01 14.91 -0.17
CA PRO A 64 -22.41 15.15 0.15
C PRO A 64 -23.33 14.60 -0.95
#